data_AF-A0A8J6TJL2-F1
#
_entry.id   AF-A0A8J6TJL2-F1
#
_cell.length_a   1.000
_cell.length_b   1.000
_cell.length_c   1.000
_cell.angle_alpha   90.00
_cell.angle_beta   90.00
_cell.angle_gamma   90.00
#
_symmetry.space_group_name_H-M   'P 1'
#
loop_
_entity.id
_entity.type
_entity.pdbx_description
1 polymer ?
#
loop_
_entity_poly.entity_id
_entity_poly.type
_entity_poly.pdbx_seq_one_letter_code
_entity_poly.pdbx_strand_id
1 'polypeptide(L)'
;MSSSKYNDNKYWEIFLVMICVVMLSSCARNKTVCSDESIIYIDEIASFPPLADTDITEGSSQVLADINEKRKLVDHIVTGPVCNVNWSGTIYVDCDIQIAAWEEAPRFFEKCNFKVEPGTTIIVAPHNNETFYKGCSCHTGEEFFE
;
A
#
# COMPACT_ATOMS: atom_id res chain seq x y z
N MET A 1 -66.21 -25.92 6.64
CA MET A 1 -65.07 -25.11 6.15
C MET A 1 -64.34 -24.54 7.36
N SER A 2 -63.20 -25.12 7.73
CA SER A 2 -62.35 -24.61 8.82
C SER A 2 -61.06 -24.10 8.18
N SER A 3 -60.93 -22.79 8.07
CA SER A 3 -59.74 -22.15 7.51
C SER A 3 -58.68 -22.04 8.62
N SER A 4 -57.63 -22.86 8.50
CA SER A 4 -56.42 -22.72 9.30
C SER A 4 -55.80 -21.35 9.02
N LYS A 5 -55.84 -20.46 10.02
CA LYS A 5 -55.11 -19.18 9.97
C LYS A 5 -53.62 -19.51 10.09
N TYR A 6 -52.98 -19.69 8.95
CA TYR A 6 -51.54 -19.88 8.85
C TYR A 6 -50.85 -18.65 9.45
N ASN A 7 -49.94 -18.87 10.39
CA ASN A 7 -49.35 -17.83 11.22
C ASN A 7 -48.14 -17.22 10.48
N ASP A 8 -48.43 -16.49 9.40
CA ASP A 8 -47.46 -16.00 8.42
C ASP A 8 -46.36 -15.10 9.04
N ASN A 9 -46.65 -14.47 10.17
CA ASN A 9 -45.70 -13.62 10.89
C ASN A 9 -44.50 -14.39 11.47
N LYS A 10 -44.65 -15.67 11.84
CA LYS A 10 -43.55 -16.43 12.49
C LYS A 10 -42.44 -16.77 11.50
N TYR A 11 -42.78 -17.05 10.25
CA TYR A 11 -41.81 -17.45 9.23
C TYR A 11 -41.05 -16.24 8.66
N TRP A 12 -41.68 -15.07 8.63
CA TRP A 12 -41.05 -13.81 8.25
C TRP A 12 -39.95 -13.39 9.23
N GLU A 13 -40.20 -13.47 10.54
CA GLU A 13 -39.19 -13.19 11.56
C GLU A 13 -37.99 -14.14 11.47
N ILE A 14 -38.25 -15.44 11.25
CA ILE A 14 -37.18 -16.43 11.08
C ILE A 14 -36.36 -16.16 9.82
N PHE A 15 -37.00 -15.74 8.73
CA PHE A 15 -36.33 -15.41 7.48
C PHE A 15 -35.46 -14.16 7.60
N LEU A 16 -35.95 -13.12 8.29
CA LEU A 16 -35.21 -11.89 8.57
C LEU A 16 -33.96 -12.17 9.43
N VAL A 17 -34.11 -12.98 10.48
CA VAL A 17 -32.99 -13.39 11.34
C VAL A 17 -31.96 -14.20 10.55
N MET A 18 -32.39 -15.10 9.66
CA MET A 18 -31.47 -15.88 8.82
C MET A 18 -30.65 -14.98 7.87
N ILE A 19 -31.27 -13.97 7.25
CA ILE A 19 -30.57 -12.98 6.41
C ILE A 19 -29.54 -12.20 7.21
N CYS A 20 -29.89 -11.76 8.43
CA CYS A 20 -28.96 -11.05 9.30
C CYS A 20 -27.75 -11.92 9.67
N VAL A 21 -27.95 -13.21 9.95
CA VAL A 21 -26.85 -14.14 10.28
C VAL A 21 -25.93 -14.38 9.08
N VAL A 22 -26.46 -14.46 7.86
CA VAL A 22 -25.64 -14.59 6.65
C VAL A 22 -24.82 -13.32 6.39
N MET A 23 -25.40 -12.13 6.59
CA MET A 23 -24.70 -10.85 6.41
C MET A 23 -23.53 -10.66 7.40
N LEU A 24 -23.64 -11.21 8.61
CA LEU A 24 -22.57 -11.14 9.63
C LEU A 24 -21.37 -12.07 9.33
N SER A 25 -21.51 -13.02 8.40
CA SER A 25 -20.43 -13.97 8.08
C SER A 25 -19.39 -13.46 7.06
N SER A 26 -19.55 -12.23 6.53
CA SER A 26 -18.67 -11.67 5.49
C SER A 26 -17.50 -10.82 6.00
N CYS A 27 -17.09 -11.00 7.25
CA CYS A 27 -15.84 -10.38 7.75
C CYS A 27 -14.63 -11.24 7.37
N ALA A 28 -14.33 -11.34 6.07
CA ALA A 28 -12.99 -11.73 5.66
C ALA A 28 -12.05 -10.57 6.00
N ARG A 29 -11.10 -10.81 6.92
CA ARG A 29 -10.05 -9.86 7.29
C ARG A 29 -9.37 -9.40 6.00
N ASN A 30 -9.35 -8.10 5.77
CA ASN A 30 -8.72 -7.45 4.61
C ASN A 30 -7.32 -8.05 4.43
N LYS A 31 -7.07 -8.79 3.35
CA LYS A 31 -5.73 -9.22 2.98
C LYS A 31 -4.99 -7.94 2.61
N THR A 32 -4.08 -7.49 3.47
CA THR A 32 -3.13 -6.46 3.08
C THR A 32 -2.31 -6.99 1.89
N VAL A 33 -2.00 -6.12 0.93
CA VAL A 33 -1.23 -6.52 -0.26
C VAL A 33 0.13 -7.09 0.14
N CYS A 34 0.74 -6.54 1.18
CA CYS A 34 1.99 -7.02 1.78
C CYS A 34 1.77 -7.62 3.16
N SER A 35 2.59 -8.62 3.50
CA SER A 35 2.72 -9.14 4.87
C SER A 35 3.64 -8.22 5.65
N ASP A 36 3.41 -8.05 6.96
CA ASP A 36 4.32 -7.25 7.81
C ASP A 36 5.74 -7.83 7.85
N GLU A 37 5.90 -9.12 7.57
CA GLU A 37 7.19 -9.82 7.51
C GLU A 37 7.98 -9.54 6.22
N SER A 38 7.40 -8.89 5.21
CA SER A 38 8.08 -8.61 3.94
C SER A 38 8.92 -7.34 3.97
N ILE A 39 8.68 -6.45 4.93
CA ILE A 39 9.37 -5.17 5.06
C ILE A 39 10.57 -5.37 6.00
N ILE A 40 11.75 -4.98 5.53
CA ILE A 40 12.99 -5.05 6.30
C ILE A 40 13.25 -3.69 6.94
N TYR A 41 13.45 -3.69 8.26
CA TYR A 41 13.77 -2.49 9.03
C TYR A 41 15.27 -2.43 9.29
N ILE A 42 15.87 -1.28 8.99
CA ILE A 42 17.30 -1.04 9.12
C ILE A 42 17.55 -0.01 10.21
N ASP A 43 18.28 -0.40 11.26
CA ASP A 43 18.53 0.47 12.41
C ASP A 43 19.50 1.63 12.10
N GLU A 44 20.53 1.36 11.29
CA GLU A 44 21.58 2.33 10.98
C GLU A 44 21.40 2.91 9.59
N ILE A 45 21.04 4.20 9.49
CA ILE A 45 20.86 4.87 8.19
C ILE A 45 22.15 4.89 7.36
N ALA A 46 23.31 4.86 8.01
CA ALA A 46 24.61 4.78 7.36
C ALA A 46 24.84 3.45 6.60
N SER A 47 24.04 2.41 6.86
CA SER A 47 24.14 1.14 6.12
C SER A 47 23.37 1.16 4.79
N PHE A 48 22.56 2.20 4.54
CA PHE A 48 21.95 2.37 3.22
C PHE A 48 23.03 2.70 2.18
N PRO A 49 22.85 2.27 0.92
CA PRO A 49 23.73 2.69 -0.14
C PRO A 49 23.76 4.22 -0.24
N PRO A 50 24.90 4.81 -0.66
CA PRO A 50 24.93 6.24 -0.99
C PRO A 50 23.91 6.52 -2.08
N LEU A 51 23.53 7.80 -2.25
CA LEU A 51 22.58 8.21 -3.29
C LEU A 51 22.99 7.54 -4.59
N ALA A 52 22.12 6.65 -5.07
CA ALA A 52 22.40 5.95 -6.30
C ALA A 52 22.52 7.03 -7.38
N ASP A 53 23.73 7.23 -7.89
CA ASP A 53 23.98 7.82 -9.20
C ASP A 53 23.40 6.84 -10.21
N THR A 54 22.07 6.75 -10.23
CA THR A 54 21.38 6.04 -11.28
C THR A 54 21.56 6.96 -12.46
N ASP A 55 22.63 6.71 -13.22
CA ASP A 55 22.60 6.86 -14.66
C ASP A 55 21.35 6.09 -15.10
N ILE A 56 20.21 6.80 -15.10
CA ILE A 56 19.03 6.38 -15.82
C ILE A 56 19.53 6.37 -17.25
N THR A 57 20.03 5.21 -17.69
CA THR A 57 20.13 4.91 -19.11
C THR A 57 18.70 5.11 -19.59
N GLU A 58 18.45 6.26 -20.22
CA GLU A 58 17.21 6.55 -20.92
C GLU A 58 16.96 5.39 -21.89
N GLY A 59 16.15 4.47 -21.41
CA GLY A 59 15.95 3.15 -21.97
C GLY A 59 14.55 2.72 -21.60
N SER A 60 13.60 3.60 -21.95
CA SER A 60 12.17 3.41 -22.10
C SER A 60 11.76 1.95 -22.36
N SER A 61 11.68 1.15 -21.32
CA SER A 61 11.04 -0.15 -21.36
C SER A 61 10.25 -0.26 -20.07
N GLN A 62 9.00 0.19 -20.14
CA GLN A 62 8.06 0.05 -19.05
C GLN A 62 7.99 -1.42 -18.61
N VAL A 63 7.95 -1.63 -17.31
CA VAL A 63 7.89 -2.95 -16.68
C VAL A 63 6.44 -3.24 -16.30
N LEU A 64 6.01 -4.50 -16.42
CA LEU A 64 4.69 -4.92 -15.95
C LEU A 64 4.74 -5.21 -14.45
N ALA A 65 3.91 -4.51 -13.69
CA ALA A 65 3.67 -4.75 -12.27
C ALA A 65 2.26 -5.33 -12.06
N ASP A 66 2.12 -6.25 -11.12
CA ASP A 66 0.85 -6.84 -10.72
C ASP A 66 0.20 -5.99 -9.62
N ILE A 67 -0.74 -5.14 -10.00
CA ILE A 67 -1.36 -4.14 -9.12
C ILE A 67 -2.86 -4.40 -9.07
N ASN A 68 -3.37 -4.81 -7.90
CA ASN A 68 -4.78 -5.20 -7.70
C ASN A 68 -5.24 -6.28 -8.70
N GLU A 69 -4.47 -7.37 -8.81
CA GLU A 69 -4.72 -8.50 -9.72
C GLU A 69 -4.74 -8.14 -11.21
N LYS A 70 -4.25 -6.94 -11.56
CA LYS A 70 -4.16 -6.46 -12.94
C LYS A 70 -2.71 -6.11 -13.28
N ARG A 71 -2.27 -6.52 -14.46
CA ARG A 71 -0.97 -6.12 -14.99
C ARG A 71 -1.04 -4.67 -15.47
N LYS A 72 -0.24 -3.79 -14.87
CA LYS A 72 -0.10 -2.38 -15.27
C LYS A 72 1.34 -2.10 -15.68
N LEU A 73 1.52 -1.24 -16.67
CA LEU A 73 2.84 -0.75 -17.05
C LEU A 73 3.26 0.38 -16.10
N VAL A 74 4.48 0.28 -15.59
CA VAL A 74 5.13 1.29 -14.76
C VAL A 74 6.54 1.52 -15.30
N ASP A 75 7.13 2.67 -15.00
CA ASP A 75 8.47 3.00 -15.44
C ASP A 75 9.51 2.29 -14.56
N HIS A 76 9.22 2.16 -13.26
CA HIS A 76 10.11 1.51 -12.29
C HIS A 76 9.33 0.65 -11.27
N ILE A 77 9.91 -0.49 -10.90
CA ILE A 77 9.53 -1.27 -9.72
C ILE A 77 10.64 -1.10 -8.70
N VAL A 78 10.28 -0.66 -7.50
CA VAL A 78 11.20 -0.46 -6.39
C VAL A 78 11.10 -1.65 -5.45
N THR A 79 12.23 -2.35 -5.29
CA THR A 79 12.50 -3.33 -4.24
C THR A 79 13.81 -2.96 -3.55
N GLY A 80 14.03 -3.45 -2.34
CA GLY A 80 15.23 -3.17 -1.57
C GLY A 80 15.22 -1.76 -0.93
N PRO A 81 16.41 -1.14 -0.75
CA PRO A 81 16.53 0.10 0.00
C PRO A 81 15.86 1.30 -0.68
N VAL A 82 15.04 2.04 0.06
CA VAL A 82 14.34 3.25 -0.44
C VAL A 82 14.93 4.56 0.05
N CYS A 83 15.98 4.52 0.87
CA CYS A 83 16.72 5.69 1.32
C CYS A 83 17.76 6.11 0.27
N ASN A 84 18.07 7.40 0.17
CA ASN A 84 19.05 7.95 -0.78
C ASN A 84 18.70 7.60 -2.23
N VAL A 85 17.52 8.04 -2.68
CA VAL A 85 17.00 7.78 -4.03
C VAL A 85 16.40 9.04 -4.64
N ASN A 86 16.46 9.14 -5.97
CA ASN A 86 15.70 10.12 -6.74
C ASN A 86 14.71 9.39 -7.66
N TRP A 87 13.44 9.76 -7.56
CA TRP A 87 12.33 9.07 -8.19
C TRP A 87 11.64 9.96 -9.22
N SER A 88 11.41 9.42 -10.42
CA SER A 88 10.67 10.09 -11.51
C SER A 88 9.77 9.11 -12.25
N GLY A 89 8.70 9.62 -12.88
CA GLY A 89 7.77 8.82 -13.70
C GLY A 89 6.70 8.07 -12.90
N THR A 90 6.30 6.89 -13.38
CA THR A 90 5.35 6.00 -12.70
C THR A 90 6.11 4.89 -11.97
N ILE A 91 6.02 4.88 -10.65
CA ILE A 91 6.77 4.01 -9.77
C ILE A 91 5.82 3.07 -9.04
N TYR A 92 6.15 1.79 -9.02
CA TYR A 92 5.50 0.81 -8.15
C TYR A 92 6.47 0.41 -7.04
N VAL A 93 6.08 0.64 -5.79
CA VAL A 93 6.84 0.22 -4.60
C VAL A 93 6.29 -1.14 -4.16
N ASP A 94 7.12 -2.17 -4.27
CA ASP A 94 6.73 -3.54 -3.96
C ASP A 94 6.78 -3.85 -2.45
N CYS A 95 6.47 -5.08 -2.07
CA CYS A 95 6.44 -5.52 -0.68
C CYS A 95 7.83 -5.78 -0.07
N ASP A 96 8.84 -6.07 -0.89
CA ASP A 96 10.22 -6.34 -0.48
C ASP A 96 11.03 -5.04 -0.48
N ILE A 97 10.82 -4.21 0.54
CA ILE A 97 11.51 -2.92 0.71
C ILE A 97 12.30 -2.88 2.02
N GLN A 98 13.33 -2.05 2.03
CA GLN A 98 14.15 -1.79 3.22
C GLN A 98 14.00 -0.32 3.60
N ILE A 99 13.52 -0.06 4.82
CA ILE A 99 13.26 1.27 5.36
C ILE A 99 14.02 1.47 6.67
N ALA A 100 14.37 2.72 6.99
CA ALA A 100 14.97 3.04 8.27
C ALA A 100 13.97 2.75 9.40
N ALA A 101 14.43 2.14 10.49
CA ALA A 101 13.61 1.93 11.68
C ALA A 101 13.25 3.28 12.33
N TRP A 102 12.13 3.32 13.04
CA TRP A 102 11.66 4.49 13.79
C TRP A 102 11.08 4.07 15.14
N GLU A 103 11.06 5.00 16.09
CA GLU A 103 10.55 4.73 17.44
C GLU A 103 9.07 5.15 17.60
N GLU A 104 8.72 6.39 17.26
CA GLU A 104 7.40 6.95 17.58
C GLU A 104 6.46 7.05 16.36
N ALA A 105 6.96 7.57 15.24
CA ALA A 105 6.20 7.81 14.02
C ALA A 105 7.01 7.36 12.79
N PRO A 106 6.37 6.92 11.69
CA PRO A 106 7.03 6.33 10.53
C PRO A 106 7.80 7.35 9.69
N ARG A 107 8.84 7.97 10.26
CA ARG A 107 9.66 9.03 9.68
C ARG A 107 10.91 8.47 8.98
N PHE A 108 10.74 7.35 8.28
CA PHE A 108 11.86 6.61 7.71
C PHE A 108 12.60 7.33 6.55
N PHE A 109 12.15 8.51 6.13
CA PHE A 109 12.87 9.38 5.20
C PHE A 109 13.53 10.61 5.85
N GLU A 110 13.37 10.86 7.15
CA GLU A 110 13.84 12.10 7.82
C GLU A 110 15.33 12.40 7.65
N LYS A 111 16.17 11.36 7.54
CA LYS A 111 17.62 11.48 7.35
C LYS A 111 18.10 10.85 6.05
N CYS A 112 17.18 10.66 5.11
CA CYS A 112 17.47 10.14 3.78
C CYS A 112 17.57 11.28 2.78
N ASN A 113 18.45 11.15 1.79
CA ASN A 113 18.37 11.99 0.59
C ASN A 113 17.28 11.45 -0.34
N PHE A 114 16.02 11.68 0.03
CA PHE A 114 14.85 11.22 -0.71
C PHE A 114 14.28 12.37 -1.54
N LYS A 115 14.23 12.20 -2.86
CA LYS A 115 13.65 13.19 -3.78
C LYS A 115 12.67 12.52 -4.74
N VAL A 116 11.56 13.21 -4.99
CA VAL A 116 10.55 12.82 -5.97
C VAL A 116 10.38 13.98 -6.95
N GLU A 117 10.60 13.74 -8.23
CA GLU A 117 10.44 14.76 -9.27
C GLU A 117 8.95 15.12 -9.46
N PRO A 118 8.62 16.37 -9.83
CA PRO A 118 7.24 16.77 -10.10
C PRO A 118 6.58 15.91 -11.18
N GLY A 119 5.31 15.58 -10.99
CA GLY A 119 4.55 14.73 -11.91
C GLY A 119 4.76 13.22 -11.72
N THR A 120 5.60 12.80 -10.77
CA THR A 120 5.77 11.40 -10.42
C THR A 120 4.50 10.82 -9.80
N THR A 121 4.13 9.62 -10.23
CA THR A 121 3.03 8.83 -9.67
C THR A 121 3.61 7.63 -8.94
N ILE A 122 3.34 7.49 -7.65
CA ILE A 122 3.88 6.39 -6.84
C ILE A 122 2.72 5.49 -6.39
N ILE A 123 2.76 4.21 -6.73
CA ILE A 123 1.80 3.22 -6.31
C ILE A 123 2.47 2.33 -5.26
N VAL A 124 1.91 2.23 -4.06
CA VAL A 124 2.62 1.62 -2.92
C VAL A 124 1.90 0.36 -2.43
N ALA A 125 2.51 -0.80 -2.63
CA ALA A 125 1.95 -2.08 -2.21
C ALA A 125 1.74 -2.17 -0.69
N PRO A 126 2.67 -1.73 0.18
CA PRO A 126 2.42 -1.62 1.63
C PRO A 126 1.19 -0.78 2.03
N HIS A 127 0.76 0.16 1.17
CA HIS A 127 -0.46 0.94 1.35
C HIS A 127 -1.65 0.39 0.53
N ASN A 128 -1.72 -0.92 0.32
CA ASN A 128 -2.78 -1.59 -0.43
C ASN A 128 -2.91 -1.08 -1.89
N ASN A 129 -1.77 -0.84 -2.54
CA ASN A 129 -1.70 -0.30 -3.90
C ASN A 129 -2.33 1.09 -4.05
N GLU A 130 -2.38 1.89 -2.98
CA GLU A 130 -2.80 3.29 -3.03
C GLU A 130 -1.82 4.11 -3.89
N THR A 131 -2.36 5.15 -4.54
CA THR A 131 -1.59 6.00 -5.46
C THR A 131 -1.34 7.38 -4.86
N PHE A 132 -0.08 7.79 -4.87
CA PHE A 132 0.40 9.06 -4.31
C PHE A 132 1.01 9.92 -5.41
N TYR A 133 0.51 11.15 -5.54
CA TYR A 133 0.97 12.15 -6.51
C TYR A 133 1.84 13.25 -5.88
N LYS A 134 1.86 13.31 -4.54
CA LYS A 134 2.62 14.30 -3.76
C LYS A 134 3.87 13.71 -3.11
N GLY A 135 4.35 12.59 -3.63
CA GLY A 135 5.43 11.83 -3.01
C GLY A 135 5.01 11.15 -1.71
N CYS A 136 6.00 10.82 -0.88
CA CYS A 136 5.84 10.11 0.38
C CYS A 136 6.05 11.04 1.61
N SER A 137 5.52 12.27 1.55
CA SER A 137 5.75 13.31 2.58
C SER A 137 5.25 12.95 3.98
N CYS A 138 4.30 12.01 4.11
CA CYS A 138 3.89 11.48 5.42
C CYS A 138 5.03 10.79 6.20
N HIS A 139 6.15 10.49 5.52
CA HIS A 139 7.28 9.75 6.05
C HIS A 139 8.59 10.56 6.11
N THR A 140 8.58 11.85 5.74
CA THR A 140 9.79 12.71 5.74
C THR A 140 10.10 13.33 7.09
N GLY A 141 9.21 13.23 8.07
CA GLY A 141 9.41 13.83 9.41
C GLY A 141 9.31 15.36 9.43
N GLU A 142 9.20 16.01 8.27
CA GLU A 142 8.77 17.40 8.18
C GLU A 142 7.31 17.46 8.67
N GLU A 143 7.09 18.07 9.84
CA GLU A 143 5.74 18.41 10.24
C GLU A 143 5.21 19.40 9.22
N PHE A 144 4.03 19.12 8.65
CA PHE A 144 3.29 20.10 7.88
C PHE A 144 2.94 21.27 8.83
N PHE A 145 3.87 22.19 9.03
CA PHE A 145 3.58 23.51 9.55
C PHE A 145 2.95 24.28 8.40
N GLU A 146 1.61 24.31 8.36
CA GLU A 146 0.86 25.40 7.73
C GLU A 146 1.00 26.69 8.56
#